data_AF-A0A5R8YNB2-F1
#
_entry.id   AF-A0A5R8YNB2-F1
#
_cell.length_a   1.000
_cell.length_b   1.000
_cell.length_c   1.000
_cell.angle_alpha   90.00
_cell.angle_beta   90.00
_cell.angle_gamma   90.00
#
_symmetry.space_group_name_H-M   'P 1'
#
loop_
_entity.id
_entity.type
_entity.pdbx_description
1 polymer ?
#
loop_
_entity_poly.entity_id
_entity_poly.type
_entity_poly.pdbx_seq_one_letter_code
_entity_poly.pdbx_strand_id
1 'polypeptide(L)' 'MLEHYADNLGPSSRGTINLYSELEVCPSCSSVIEQFRDMFPGIKLNVTWG' A
#
# COMPACT_ATOMS: atom_id res chain seq x y z
N MET A 1 -0.36 5.30 7.46
CA MET A 1 -0.98 3.92 7.50
C MET A 1 -0.09 2.91 6.78
N LEU A 2 0.28 3.14 5.53
CA LEU A 2 1.27 2.29 4.83
C LEU A 2 2.66 2.34 5.49
N GLU A 3 3.02 3.46 6.13
CA GLU A 3 4.29 3.58 6.88
C GLU A 3 4.39 2.56 8.02
N HIS A 4 3.30 2.35 8.77
CA HIS A 4 3.29 1.35 9.85
C HIS A 4 3.55 -0.07 9.32
N TYR A 5 3.05 -0.38 8.12
CA TYR A 5 3.37 -1.65 7.47
C TYR A 5 4.83 -1.68 7.00
N ALA A 6 5.33 -0.59 6.42
CA ALA A 6 6.71 -0.48 5.96
C ALA A 6 7.72 -0.66 7.11
N ASP A 7 7.39 -0.18 8.32
CA ASP A 7 8.25 -0.33 9.51
C ASP A 7 8.32 -1.77 10.04
N ASN A 8 7.32 -2.60 9.74
CA ASN A 8 7.17 -3.94 10.32
C ASN A 8 7.35 -5.08 9.31
N LEU A 9 7.44 -4.78 8.01
CA LEU A 9 7.57 -5.77 6.95
C LEU A 9 9.01 -5.82 6.42
N GLY A 10 9.50 -7.03 6.16
CA GLY A 10 10.71 -7.22 5.36
C GLY A 10 10.43 -7.13 3.86
N PRO A 11 11.43 -6.82 3.02
CA PRO A 11 11.27 -6.74 1.55
C PRO A 11 10.84 -8.07 0.91
N SER A 12 11.08 -9.20 1.58
CA SER A 12 10.62 -10.53 1.16
C SER A 12 9.25 -10.93 1.72
N SER A 13 8.58 -10.04 2.47
CA SER A 13 7.24 -10.31 2.99
C SER A 13 6.26 -10.51 1.85
N ARG A 14 5.34 -11.47 2.03
CA ARG A 14 4.31 -11.80 1.04
C ARG A 14 2.95 -11.73 1.69
N GLY A 15 1.96 -11.23 0.97
CA GLY A 15 0.62 -11.07 1.52
C GLY A 15 -0.31 -10.26 0.64
N THR A 16 -1.49 -9.94 1.16
CA THR A 16 -2.45 -9.04 0.52
C THR A 16 -2.93 -8.02 1.53
N ILE A 17 -2.87 -6.75 1.16
CA ILE A 17 -3.40 -5.63 1.93
C ILE A 17 -4.54 -5.03 1.11
N ASN A 18 -5.72 -4.91 1.71
CA ASN A 18 -6.86 -4.23 1.10
C ASN A 18 -7.03 -2.89 1.80
N LEU A 19 -6.80 -1.80 1.06
CA LEU A 19 -6.98 -0.43 1.51
C LEU A 19 -8.29 0.08 0.94
N TYR A 20 -9.24 0.39 1.83
CA TYR A 20 -10.49 1.06 1.46
C TYR A 20 -10.47 2.49 1.99
N SER A 21 -10.95 3.44 1.18
CA SER A 21 -11.07 4.85 1.53
C SER A 21 -12.48 5.35 1.20
N GLU A 22 -13.10 6.09 2.10
CA GLU A 22 -14.43 6.70 1.84
C GLU A 22 -14.38 7.79 0.75
N LEU A 23 -13.17 8.29 0.45
CA LEU A 23 -12.93 9.29 -0.59
C LEU A 23 -11.93 8.77 -1.62
N GLU A 24 -12.02 9.30 -2.84
CA GLU A 24 -11.04 9.02 -3.88
C GLU A 24 -9.63 9.33 -3.39
N VAL A 25 -8.73 8.39 -3.64
CA VAL A 25 -7.34 8.51 -3.21
C VAL A 25 -6.67 9.63 -3.98
N CYS A 26 -6.06 10.55 -3.26
CA CYS A 26 -5.46 11.74 -3.84
C CYS A 26 -4.26 11.39 -4.76
N PRO A 27 -3.92 12.19 -5.79
CA PRO A 27 -2.77 11.91 -6.65
C PRO A 27 -1.44 11.77 -5.88
N SER A 28 -1.24 12.55 -4.81
CA SER A 28 -0.08 12.41 -3.93
C SER A 28 -0.08 11.08 -3.16
N CYS A 29 -1.25 10.56 -2.83
CA CYS A 29 -1.44 9.26 -2.21
C CYS A 29 -1.04 8.12 -3.17
N SER A 30 -1.26 8.28 -4.49
CA SER A 30 -0.86 7.30 -5.50
C SER A 30 0.65 7.09 -5.55
N SER A 31 1.46 8.16 -5.40
CA SER A 31 2.92 8.02 -5.37
C SER A 31 3.39 7.19 -4.18
N VAL A 32 2.76 7.34 -3.01
CA VAL A 32 3.07 6.54 -1.81
C VAL A 32 2.69 5.07 -2.01
N ILE A 33 1.55 4.81 -2.67
CA ILE A 33 1.11 3.46 -3.03
C ILE A 33 2.10 2.78 -3.98
N GLU A 34 2.59 3.49 -4.99
CA GLU A 34 3.60 2.97 -5.93
C GLU A 34 4.91 2.65 -5.21
N GLN A 35 5.43 3.59 -4.39
CA GLN A 35 6.63 3.36 -3.60
C GLN A 35 6.51 2.12 -2.69
N PHE A 36 5.35 1.92 -2.06
CA PHE A 36 5.10 0.74 -1.24
C PHE A 36 5.12 -0.57 -2.06
N ARG A 37 4.55 -0.56 -3.27
CA ARG A 37 4.55 -1.73 -4.17
C ARG A 37 5.96 -2.08 -4.63
N ASP A 38 6.78 -1.08 -4.91
CA ASP A 38 8.17 -1.26 -5.34
C ASP A 38 9.04 -1.81 -4.20
N MET A 39 8.82 -1.33 -2.97
CA MET A 39 9.51 -1.82 -1.77
C MET A 39 9.11 -3.25 -1.39
N PHE A 40 7.84 -3.62 -1.59
CA PHE A 40 7.27 -4.90 -1.17
C PHE A 40 6.60 -5.64 -2.35
N PRO A 41 7.36 -6.13 -3.34
CA PRO A 41 6.81 -6.76 -4.54
C PRO A 41 6.05 -8.07 -4.24
N GLY A 42 6.28 -8.67 -3.07
CA GLY A 42 5.55 -9.84 -2.58
C GLY A 42 4.16 -9.52 -2.03
N ILE A 43 3.83 -8.24 -1.81
CA ILE A 43 2.57 -7.80 -1.22
C ILE A 43 1.65 -7.22 -2.28
N LYS A 44 0.46 -7.82 -2.40
CA LYS A 44 -0.61 -7.32 -3.24
C LYS A 44 -1.39 -6.24 -2.51
N LEU A 45 -1.21 -4.98 -2.88
CA LEU A 45 -1.97 -3.86 -2.35
C LEU A 45 -3.18 -3.57 -3.27
N ASN A 46 -4.38 -3.91 -2.80
CA ASN A 46 -5.63 -3.55 -3.48
C ASN A 46 -6.15 -2.26 -2.86
N VAL A 47 -6.46 -1.27 -3.70
CA VAL A 47 -6.96 0.03 -3.24
C VAL A 47 -8.33 0.26 -3.86
N THR A 48 -9.33 0.48 -3.01
CA THR A 48 -10.70 0.77 -3.42
C THR A 48 -11.19 2.03 -2.71
N TRP A 49 -12.10 2.75 -3.35
CA TRP A 49 -12.72 3.94 -2.78
C TRP A 49 -14.16 4.07 -3.22
N GLY A 50 -14.99 4.73 -2.41
CA GLY A 50 -16.41 4.99 -2.69
C GLY A 50 -17.23 5.24 -1.45
#